data_AF-A0A2E5WTM9-F1
#
_entry.id   AF-A0A2E5WTM9-F1
#
_cell.length_a   1.000
_cell.length_b   1.000
_cell.length_c   1.000
_cell.angle_alpha   90.00
_cell.angle_beta   90.00
_cell.angle_gamma   90.00
#
_symmetry.space_group_name_H-M   'P 1'
#
loop_
_entity.id
_entity.type
_entity.pdbx_description
1 polymer ?
#
loop_
_entity_poly.entity_id
_entity_poly.type
_entity_poly.pdbx_seq_one_letter_code
_entity_poly.pdbx_strand_id
1 'polypeptide(L)' 'MKMLHALKAGDLDAAESIRQTFEPLENLRNGINPIRVLHTAIAEAGIADTGPILPLLHGVCDDSTAKVATAARELLSHN' A
#
# COMPACT_ATOMS: atom_id res chain seq x y z
N MET A 1 3.93 -6.46 14.10
CA MET A 1 5.14 -6.36 14.95
C MET A 1 6.36 -7.16 14.47
N LYS A 2 6.26 -8.02 13.43
CA LYS A 2 7.37 -8.88 12.97
C LYS A 2 8.65 -8.09 12.60
N MET A 3 8.51 -7.04 11.79
CA MET A 3 9.66 -6.20 11.38
C MET A 3 10.37 -5.53 12.56
N LEU A 4 9.61 -4.98 13.52
CA LEU A 4 10.21 -4.37 14.72
C LEU A 4 10.99 -5.39 15.54
N HIS A 5 10.48 -6.62 15.67
CA HIS A 5 11.19 -7.68 16.37
C HIS A 5 12.48 -8.08 15.64
N ALA A 6 12.45 -8.22 14.31
CA ALA A 6 13.63 -8.50 13.50
C ALA A 6 14.72 -7.42 13.68
N LEU A 7 14.33 -6.14 13.57
CA LEU A 7 15.24 -5.01 13.81
C LEU A 7 15.85 -5.03 15.22
N LYS A 8 15.04 -5.31 16.25
CA LYS A 8 15.53 -5.41 17.64
C LYS A 8 16.47 -6.59 17.86
N ALA A 9 16.30 -7.67 17.11
CA ALA A 9 17.16 -8.85 17.16
C ALA A 9 18.44 -8.70 16.30
N GLY A 10 18.58 -7.60 15.54
CA GLY A 10 19.67 -7.42 14.59
C GLY A 10 19.52 -8.25 13.30
N ASP A 11 18.35 -8.87 13.09
CA ASP A 11 18.04 -9.64 11.88
C ASP A 11 17.60 -8.69 10.76
N LEU A 12 18.59 -8.06 10.13
CA LEU A 12 18.37 -7.06 9.10
C LEU A 12 17.82 -7.67 7.81
N ASP A 13 18.19 -8.92 7.49
CA ASP A 13 17.71 -9.62 6.30
C ASP A 13 16.20 -9.90 6.39
N ALA A 14 15.73 -10.38 7.54
CA ALA A 14 14.29 -10.58 7.75
C ALA A 14 13.54 -9.24 7.79
N ALA A 15 14.12 -8.20 8.39
CA ALA A 15 13.52 -6.87 8.40
C ALA A 15 13.38 -6.29 6.99
N GLU A 16 14.41 -6.44 6.16
CA GLU A 16 14.41 -5.99 4.76
C GLU A 16 13.43 -6.78 3.90
N SER A 17 13.37 -8.10 4.06
CA SER A 17 12.38 -8.93 3.36
C SER A 17 10.95 -8.50 3.68
N ILE A 18 10.66 -8.15 4.94
CA ILE A 18 9.34 -7.60 5.30
C ILE A 18 9.13 -6.21 4.68
N ARG A 19 10.14 -5.32 4.71
CA ARG A 19 10.01 -3.98 4.12
C ARG A 19 9.69 -4.07 2.61
N GLN A 20 10.33 -4.98 1.90
CA GLN A 20 10.14 -5.17 0.46
C GLN A 20 8.71 -5.58 0.08
N THR A 21 7.95 -6.24 0.97
CA THR A 21 6.54 -6.55 0.66
C THR A 21 5.66 -5.30 0.58
N PHE A 22 6.02 -4.22 1.29
CA PHE A 22 5.27 -2.96 1.27
C PHE A 22 5.74 -2.01 0.16
N GLU A 23 6.99 -2.16 -0.29
CA GLU A 23 7.66 -1.24 -1.22
C GLU A 23 6.88 -0.93 -2.51
N PRO A 24 6.24 -1.90 -3.20
CA PRO A 24 5.47 -1.59 -4.41
C PRO A 24 4.35 -0.57 -4.18
N LEU A 25 3.55 -0.76 -3.12
CA LEU A 25 2.47 0.16 -2.78
C LEU A 25 3.00 1.50 -2.25
N GLU A 26 4.10 1.48 -1.49
CA GLU A 26 4.74 2.70 -1.01
C GLU A 26 5.32 3.55 -2.13
N ASN A 27 5.90 2.93 -3.16
CA ASN A 27 6.41 3.64 -4.33
C ASN A 27 5.28 4.35 -5.10
N LEU A 28 4.12 3.71 -5.25
CA LEU A 28 2.93 4.36 -5.82
C LEU A 28 2.45 5.51 -4.94
N ARG A 29 2.39 5.31 -3.63
CA ARG A 29 2.00 6.32 -2.63
C ARG A 29 2.88 7.57 -2.73
N ASN A 30 4.20 7.37 -2.83
CA ASN A 30 5.20 8.42 -2.90
C ASN A 30 5.20 9.14 -4.26
N GLY A 31 4.95 8.41 -5.35
CA GLY A 31 4.97 8.96 -6.71
C GLY A 31 3.69 9.69 -7.14
N ILE A 32 2.53 9.37 -6.53
CA ILE A 32 1.23 9.92 -6.95
C ILE A 32 0.72 10.94 -5.94
N ASN A 33 0.18 10.45 -4.82
CA ASN A 33 -0.32 11.24 -3.70
C ASN A 33 -0.72 10.26 -2.59
N PRO A 34 -0.29 10.49 -1.33
CA PRO A 34 -0.49 9.51 -0.27
C PRO A 34 -1.94 9.16 0.01
N ILE A 35 -2.82 10.16 0.07
CA ILE A 35 -4.23 9.97 0.43
C ILE A 35 -4.96 9.25 -0.71
N ARG A 36 -4.74 9.70 -1.96
CA ARG A 36 -5.42 9.13 -3.14
C ARG A 36 -5.07 7.66 -3.34
N VAL A 37 -3.80 7.29 -3.16
CA VAL A 37 -3.35 5.90 -3.30
C VAL A 37 -3.90 5.02 -2.18
N LEU A 38 -3.81 5.44 -0.92
CA LEU A 38 -4.28 4.63 0.19
C LEU A 38 -5.80 4.44 0.17
N HIS A 39 -6.56 5.49 -0.15
CA HIS A 39 -8.03 5.40 -0.29
C HIS A 39 -8.42 4.40 -1.39
N THR A 40 -7.76 4.47 -2.55
CA THR A 40 -7.98 3.52 -3.66
C THR A 40 -7.54 2.10 -3.29
N ALA A 41 -6.39 1.93 -2.65
CA ALA A 41 -5.83 0.62 -2.29
C ALA A 41 -6.76 -0.17 -1.35
N ILE A 42 -7.37 0.50 -0.36
CA ILE A 42 -8.30 -0.13 0.57
C ILE A 42 -9.57 -0.61 -0.15
N ALA A 43 -10.12 0.20 -1.06
CA ALA A 43 -11.28 -0.18 -1.86
C ALA A 43 -10.96 -1.35 -2.81
N GLU A 44 -9.87 -1.24 -3.57
CA GLU A 44 -9.47 -2.22 -4.59
C GLU A 44 -8.97 -3.55 -4.01
N ALA A 45 -8.46 -3.55 -2.78
CA ALA A 45 -8.15 -4.76 -2.02
C ALA A 45 -9.41 -5.42 -1.40
N GLY A 46 -10.57 -4.78 -1.49
CA GLY A 46 -11.82 -5.28 -0.92
C GLY A 46 -11.86 -5.24 0.62
N ILE A 47 -11.04 -4.39 1.24
CA ILE A 47 -10.96 -4.28 2.71
C ILE A 47 -12.14 -3.50 3.27
N ALA A 48 -12.58 -2.44 2.57
CA ALA A 48 -13.74 -1.64 2.95
C ALA A 48 -14.34 -0.90 1.74
N ASP A 49 -15.64 -0.61 1.79
CA ASP A 49 -16.25 0.40 0.94
C ASP A 49 -15.88 1.79 1.49
N THR A 50 -15.01 2.50 0.78
CA THR A 50 -14.41 3.75 1.23
C THR A 50 -15.20 4.99 0.86
N GLY A 51 -16.29 4.86 0.08
CA GLY A 51 -17.09 5.98 -0.41
C GLY A 51 -16.31 6.97 -1.28
N PRO A 52 -16.84 8.18 -1.52
CA PRO A 52 -16.14 9.20 -2.28
C PRO A 52 -14.89 9.70 -1.55
N ILE A 53 -13.85 10.03 -2.30
CA ILE A 53 -12.68 10.72 -1.75
C ILE A 53 -13.04 12.15 -1.29
N LEU A 54 -12.17 12.76 -0.48
CA LEU A 54 -12.36 14.10 0.09
C LEU A 54 -12.81 15.15 -0.95
N PRO A 55 -13.71 16.08 -0.58
CA PRO A 55 -14.09 17.19 -1.46
C PRO A 55 -12.86 17.94 -1.99
N LEU A 56 -12.92 18.36 -3.26
CA LEU A 56 -11.84 19.05 -4.00
C LEU A 56 -10.60 18.20 -4.28
N LEU A 57 -10.59 16.91 -3.94
CA LEU A 57 -9.55 15.97 -4.32
C LEU A 57 -10.09 15.02 -5.39
N HIS A 58 -9.35 14.85 -6.48
CA HIS A 58 -9.71 13.86 -7.50
C HIS A 58 -9.10 12.49 -7.17
N GLY A 59 -9.72 11.41 -7.63
CA GLY A 59 -9.19 10.05 -7.52
C GLY A 59 -7.89 9.84 -8.30
N VAL A 60 -7.29 8.66 -8.19
CA VAL A 60 -6.18 8.25 -9.09
C VAL A 60 -6.71 8.03 -10.51
N CYS A 61 -5.90 8.32 -11.52
CA CYS A 61 -6.28 8.11 -12.93
C CYS A 61 -6.35 6.60 -13.22
N ASP A 62 -7.13 6.18 -14.22
CA ASP A 62 -7.40 4.77 -14.53
C ASP A 62 -6.14 3.88 -14.61
N ASP A 63 -5.10 4.34 -15.32
CA ASP A 63 -3.81 3.63 -15.42
C ASP A 63 -3.12 3.42 -14.07
N SER A 64 -3.32 4.36 -13.14
CA SER A 64 -2.81 4.28 -11.78
C SER A 64 -3.71 3.44 -10.87
N THR A 65 -5.03 3.44 -11.09
CA THR A 65 -5.99 2.59 -10.36
C THR A 65 -5.61 1.13 -10.50
N ALA A 66 -5.35 0.66 -11.74
CA ALA A 66 -4.94 -0.73 -11.98
C ALA A 66 -3.63 -1.10 -11.26
N LYS A 67 -2.63 -0.21 -11.28
CA LYS A 67 -1.35 -0.43 -10.58
C LYS A 67 -1.53 -0.49 -9.07
N VAL A 68 -2.35 0.40 -8.52
CA VAL A 68 -2.68 0.42 -7.08
C VAL A 68 -3.45 -0.83 -6.70
N ALA A 69 -4.41 -1.27 -7.51
CA ALA A 69 -5.18 -2.49 -7.26
C ALA A 69 -4.30 -3.74 -7.21
N THR A 70 -3.38 -3.90 -8.17
CA THR A 70 -2.43 -5.02 -8.18
C THR A 70 -1.55 -5.01 -6.93
N ALA A 71 -0.87 -3.89 -6.65
CA ALA A 71 0.01 -3.78 -5.49
C ALA A 71 -0.72 -3.99 -4.15
N ALA A 72 -1.96 -3.51 -4.04
CA ALA A 72 -2.76 -3.65 -2.82
C ALA A 72 -3.21 -5.11 -2.59
N ARG A 73 -3.63 -5.82 -3.66
CA ARG A 73 -4.02 -7.24 -3.58
C ARG A 73 -2.82 -8.15 -3.32
N GLU A 74 -1.69 -7.86 -3.95
CA GLU A 74 -0.42 -8.56 -3.66
C GLU A 74 -0.03 -8.38 -2.19
N LEU A 75 -0.02 -7.15 -1.68
CA LEU A 75 0.27 -6.87 -0.27
C LEU A 75 -0.70 -7.60 0.67
N LEU A 76 -2.00 -7.61 0.36
CA LEU A 76 -3.00 -8.32 1.15
C LEU A 76 -2.74 -9.84 1.21
N SER A 77 -2.17 -10.43 0.16
CA SER A 77 -1.83 -11.87 0.13
C SER A 77 -0.70 -12.28 1.08
N HIS A 78 0.06 -11.32 1.62
CA HIS A 78 1.13 -11.55 2.61
C HIS A 78 0.63 -11.57 4.07
N ASN A 79 -0.66 -11.32 4.30
CA ASN A 79 -1.28 -11.25 5.62
C ASN A 79 -1.73 -12.64 6.12
#